data_AF-A0A371E1Z7-F1
#
_entry.id   AF-A0A371E1Z7-F1
#
_cell.length_a   1.000
_cell.length_b   1.000
_cell.length_c   1.000
_cell.angle_alpha   90.00
_cell.angle_beta   90.00
_cell.angle_gamma   90.00
#
_symmetry.space_group_name_H-M   'P 1'
#
loop_
_entity.id
_entity.type
_entity.pdbx_description
1 polymer ?
#
loop_
_entity_poly.entity_id
_entity_poly.type
_entity_poly.pdbx_seq_one_letter_code
_entity_poly.pdbx_strand_id
1 'polypeptide(L)' 'MAKNKFYIEHKQPFDLYLEIMNKKVSFKALENKLKEWIKSGSIQIINMPKNYYMVIFSLEDDYTHALFEGP' A
#
# COMPACT_ATOMS: atom_id res chain seq x y z
N MET A 1 -15.32 15.96 -29.29
CA MET A 1 -14.12 15.15 -28.99
C MET A 1 -14.29 14.56 -27.59
N ALA A 2 -14.55 13.26 -27.49
CA ALA A 2 -14.78 12.61 -26.20
C ALA A 2 -13.45 12.45 -25.45
N LYS A 3 -13.40 12.88 -24.18
CA LYS A 3 -12.27 12.62 -23.29
C LYS A 3 -12.30 11.13 -22.94
N ASN A 4 -11.32 10.37 -23.43
CA ASN A 4 -11.11 9.00 -22.99
C ASN A 4 -10.87 9.00 -21.48
N LYS A 5 -11.85 8.49 -20.74
CA LYS A 5 -11.75 8.29 -19.31
C LYS A 5 -11.21 6.87 -19.13
N PHE A 6 -9.91 6.76 -18.87
CA PHE A 6 -9.28 5.49 -18.56
C PHE A 6 -9.80 5.02 -17.19
N TYR A 7 -10.64 3.99 -17.18
CA TYR A 7 -10.96 3.24 -15.97
C TYR A 7 -10.00 2.06 -15.94
N ILE A 8 -8.91 2.19 -15.19
CA ILE A 8 -8.01 1.08 -14.93
C ILE A 8 -8.59 0.36 -13.71
N GLU A 9 -9.37 -0.69 -13.93
CA GLU A 9 -9.64 -1.67 -12.87
C GLU A 9 -8.38 -2.53 -12.70
N HIS A 10 -7.42 -2.07 -11.92
CA HIS A 10 -6.39 -2.96 -11.40
C HIS A 10 -6.97 -3.67 -10.20
N LYS A 11 -7.63 -4.80 -10.45
CA LYS A 11 -8.11 -5.70 -9.40
C LYS A 11 -6.93 -6.58 -8.95
N GLN A 12 -5.89 -5.97 -8.38
CA GLN A 12 -4.94 -6.71 -7.55
C GLN A 12 -5.65 -6.87 -6.20
N PRO A 13 -5.95 -8.10 -5.74
CA PRO A 13 -6.73 -8.30 -4.51
C PRO A 13 -5.99 -7.86 -3.23
N PHE A 14 -4.70 -7.50 -3.33
CA PHE A 14 -3.81 -7.34 -2.19
C PHE A 14 -3.21 -5.94 -2.10
N ASP A 15 -4.06 -4.91 -2.25
CA ASP A 15 -3.67 -3.51 -2.16
C ASP A 15 -4.23 -2.87 -0.88
N LEU A 16 -3.40 -2.13 -0.14
CA LEU A 16 -3.80 -1.32 1.00
C LEU A 16 -3.54 0.17 0.76
N TYR A 17 -4.53 1.00 1.08
CA TYR A 17 -4.41 2.45 1.10
C TYR A 17 -4.16 2.93 2.51
N LEU A 18 -3.01 3.55 2.74
CA LEU A 18 -2.57 4.04 4.03
C LEU A 18 -2.62 5.56 4.08
N GLU A 19 -3.36 6.11 5.05
CA GLU A 19 -3.32 7.53 5.38
C GLU A 19 -2.40 7.75 6.57
N ILE A 20 -1.36 8.58 6.40
CA ILE A 20 -0.50 8.96 7.52
C ILE A 20 -1.10 10.19 8.21
N MET A 21 -1.76 9.98 9.35
CA MET A 21 -2.40 11.05 10.11
C MET A 21 -1.39 12.11 10.58
N ASN A 22 -1.41 13.28 9.92
CA ASN A 22 -0.76 14.56 10.28
C ASN A 22 0.68 14.53 10.80
N LYS A 23 1.41 13.42 10.62
CA LYS A 23 2.81 13.28 11.00
C LYS A 23 3.67 13.23 9.74
N LYS A 24 4.68 14.10 9.67
CA LYS A 24 5.74 13.97 8.67
C LYS A 24 6.60 12.76 9.05
N VAL A 25 6.31 11.61 8.46
CA VAL A 25 7.13 10.41 8.54
C VAL A 25 8.04 10.38 7.33
N SER A 26 9.33 10.08 7.51
CA SER A 26 10.22 9.90 6.36
C SER A 26 9.84 8.63 5.60
N PHE A 27 10.01 8.62 4.28
CA PHE A 27 9.71 7.45 3.47
C PHE A 27 10.45 6.19 3.98
N LYS A 28 11.72 6.33 4.39
CA LYS A 28 12.51 5.23 4.94
C LYS A 28 11.94 4.68 6.26
N ALA A 29 11.43 5.54 7.14
CA ALA A 29 10.81 5.10 8.38
C ALA A 29 9.49 4.36 8.12
N LEU A 30 8.70 4.85 7.16
CA LEU A 30 7.50 4.17 6.69
C LEU A 30 7.85 2.80 6.09
N GLU A 31 8.78 2.75 5.15
CA GLU A 31 9.22 1.51 4.49
C GLU A 31 9.68 0.46 5.50
N ASN A 32 10.49 0.86 6.49
CA ASN A 32 10.93 -0.04 7.54
C ASN A 32 9.77 -0.59 8.37
N LYS A 33 8.78 0.25 8.70
CA LYS A 33 7.60 -0.20 9.46
C LYS A 33 6.73 -1.16 8.65
N LEU A 34 6.55 -0.89 7.36
CA LEU A 34 5.74 -1.73 6.47
C LEU A 34 6.39 -3.09 6.17
N LYS A 35 7.72 -3.20 6.30
CA LYS A 35 8.41 -4.50 6.20
C LYS A 35 8.03 -5.48 7.30
N GLU A 36 7.58 -5.00 8.46
CA GLU A 36 7.11 -5.86 9.54
C GLU A 36 5.82 -6.62 9.16
N TRP A 37 5.08 -6.14 8.16
CA TRP A 37 3.87 -6.79 7.65
C TRP A 37 4.16 -7.93 6.66
N ILE A 38 5.42 -8.17 6.32
CA ILE A 38 5.82 -9.16 5.32
C ILE A 38 6.35 -10.40 6.06
N LYS A 39 5.66 -11.53 5.91
CA LYS A 39 6.14 -12.82 6.43
C LYS A 39 7.06 -13.52 5.44
N SER A 40 6.74 -13.45 4.14
CA SER A 40 7.48 -14.24 3.13
C SER A 40 7.62 -13.59 1.75
N GLY A 41 6.73 -12.68 1.38
CA GLY A 41 6.69 -12.05 0.08
C GLY A 41 7.50 -10.76 0.01
N SER A 42 6.94 -9.81 -0.73
CA SER A 42 7.47 -8.46 -0.88
C SER A 42 6.32 -7.47 -1.02
N ILE A 43 6.64 -6.19 -0.83
CA ILE A 43 5.70 -5.08 -1.06
C ILE A 43 6.28 -4.07 -2.03
N GLN A 44 5.40 -3.46 -2.81
CA GLN A 44 5.67 -2.22 -3.53
C GLN A 44 4.93 -1.08 -2.84
N ILE A 45 5.64 0.02 -2.56
CA ILE A 45 5.05 1.22 -1.94
C ILE A 45 5.01 2.33 -2.99
N ILE A 46 3.81 2.82 -3.28
CA ILE A 46 3.56 3.91 -4.22
C ILE A 46 3.14 5.14 -3.44
N ASN A 47 3.88 6.24 -3.61
CA ASN A 47 3.52 7.52 -3.02
C ASN A 47 2.33 8.13 -3.78
N MET A 48 1.23 8.39 -3.07
CA MET A 48 0.00 8.95 -3.64
C MET A 48 -0.20 10.41 -3.18
N PRO A 49 -0.97 11.21 -3.92
CA PRO A 49 -1.29 12.57 -3.50
C PRO A 49 -1.98 12.62 -2.12
N LYS A 50 -1.88 13.76 -1.42
CA LYS A 50 -2.57 14.04 -0.13
C LYS A 50 -2.15 13.14 1.05
N ASN A 51 -0.86 12.76 1.13
CA ASN A 51 -0.29 11.95 2.23
C ASN A 51 -0.82 10.52 2.31
N TYR A 52 -1.26 9.99 1.17
CA TYR A 52 -1.62 8.58 1.05
C TYR A 52 -0.44 7.78 0.48
N TYR A 53 -0.36 6.52 0.89
CA TYR A 53 0.50 5.52 0.26
C TYR A 53 -0.35 4.33 -0.16
N MET A 54 -0.06 3.80 -1.34
CA MET A 54 -0.61 2.53 -1.77
C MET A 54 0.47 1.46 -1.57
N VAL A 55 0.12 0.40 -0.86
CA VAL A 55 1.00 -0.76 -0.61
C VAL A 55 0.42 -1.94 -1.35
N ILE A 56 1.19 -2.47 -2.29
CA ILE A 56 0.83 -3.63 -3.10
C ILE A 56 1.62 -4.82 -2.56
N PHE A 57 0.93 -5.87 -2.15
CA PHE A 57 1.56 -7.09 -1.65
C PHE A 57 1.69 -8.11 -2.77
N SER A 58 2.82 -8.83 -2.80
CA SER A 58 3.00 -9.93 -3.75
C SER A 58 2.24 -11.21 -3.36
N LEU A 59 1.84 -11.35 -2.09
CA LEU A 59 1.18 -12.53 -1.53
C LEU A 59 -0.05 -12.17 -0.71
N GLU A 60 -1.11 -12.98 -0.83
CA GLU A 60 -2.37 -12.84 -0.08
C GLU A 60 -2.18 -12.95 1.43
N ASP A 61 -1.31 -13.88 1.86
CA ASP A 61 -1.09 -14.16 3.28
C ASP A 61 -0.47 -12.96 3.99
N ASP A 62 0.46 -12.26 3.34
CA ASP A 62 1.08 -11.04 3.88
C ASP A 62 0.05 -9.90 3.94
N TYR A 63 -0.81 -9.78 2.93
CA TYR A 63 -1.91 -8.80 2.92
C TYR A 63 -2.93 -9.07 4.05
N THR A 64 -3.33 -10.33 4.20
CA THR A 64 -4.26 -10.78 5.24
C THR A 64 -3.65 -10.57 6.62
N HIS A 65 -2.37 -10.90 6.81
CA HIS A 65 -1.64 -10.62 8.04
C HIS A 65 -1.64 -9.12 8.36
N ALA A 66 -1.29 -8.26 7.39
CA ALA A 66 -1.29 -6.81 7.58
C ALA A 66 -2.66 -6.26 8.01
N LEU A 67 -3.75 -6.81 7.46
CA LEU A 67 -5.12 -6.39 7.76
C LEU A 67 -5.62 -6.81 9.14
N PHE A 68 -5.37 -8.06 9.53
CA PHE A 68 -6.03 -8.66 10.70
C PHE A 68 -5.13 -8.81 11.92
N GLU A 69 -3.83 -8.95 11.72
CA GLU A 69 -2.86 -9.11 12.80
C GLU A 69 -2.13 -7.79 13.10
N GLY A 70 -2.10 -6.86 12.12
CA GLY A 70 -1.45 -5.55 12.25
C GLY A 70 0.08 -5.65 12.36
N PRO A 71 0.78 -4.51 12.46
CA PRO A 71 2.16 -4.47 12.95
C PRO A 71 2.28 -4.84 14.43
#